data_AF-A0A946TCJ6-F1
#
_entry.id   AF-A0A946TCJ6-F1
#
_cell.length_a   1.000
_cell.length_b   1.000
_cell.length_c   1.000
_cell.angle_alpha   90.00
_cell.angle_beta   90.00
_cell.angle_gamma   90.00
#
_symmetry.space_group_name_H-M   'P 1'
#
loop_
_entity.id
_entity.type
_entity.pdbx_description
1 polymer ?
#
loop_
_entity_poly.entity_id
_entity_poly.type
_entity_poly.pdbx_seq_one_letter_code
_entity_poly.pdbx_strand_id
1 'polypeptide(L)'
;HQQLLNLGVDAGYARKLIQYGWEVVTEGLKHGGITNMMDRLSNPAKIRAFDMSEDLKGILRPLFEKHMDDIIEGEFSRTMMVDWGNDDANLLKWRAATAESSFEQAPDCDTEITEQEFYDKGIYLVAMIKAGVELAFETMVSSGIIEESAYYESLHETPLIANCIARNKLYEMNVVISDTAEYGNYLFTHAAVPLLQDHANALTLEDLGAGLTDSSNAVDNIRLIEVNDAIRDHDVEIIGHELRGYMTDMKRIVENA
;
A
#
# COMPACT_ATOMS: atom_id res chain seq x y z
N HIS A 1 -11.78 0.88 5.10
CA HIS A 1 -13.00 0.13 5.48
C HIS A 1 -14.07 1.05 6.06
N GLN A 2 -13.79 1.77 7.15
CA GLN A 2 -14.75 2.69 7.78
C GLN A 2 -15.39 3.68 6.79
N GLN A 3 -14.62 4.28 5.89
CA GLN A 3 -15.18 5.21 4.90
C GLN A 3 -16.15 4.55 3.93
N LEU A 4 -15.90 3.31 3.49
CA LEU A 4 -16.87 2.55 2.67
C LEU A 4 -18.21 2.37 3.42
N LEU A 5 -18.15 2.07 4.72
CA LEU A 5 -19.35 1.95 5.54
C LEU A 5 -20.09 3.28 5.67
N ASN A 6 -19.35 4.37 5.89
CA ASN A 6 -19.93 5.72 5.97
C ASN A 6 -20.62 6.13 4.67
N LEU A 7 -20.10 5.67 3.53
CA LEU A 7 -20.69 5.87 2.20
C LEU A 7 -21.81 4.86 1.88
N GLY A 8 -22.20 4.01 2.82
CA GLY A 8 -23.35 3.10 2.72
C GLY A 8 -23.05 1.76 2.02
N VAL A 9 -21.78 1.39 1.86
CA VAL A 9 -21.40 0.08 1.32
C VAL A 9 -21.59 -1.00 2.38
N ASP A 10 -22.12 -2.16 1.96
CA ASP A 10 -22.24 -3.34 2.82
C ASP A 10 -20.89 -3.73 3.45
N ALA A 11 -20.91 -4.12 4.73
CA ALA A 11 -19.67 -4.39 5.48
C ALA A 11 -18.91 -5.62 4.95
N GLY A 12 -19.63 -6.68 4.56
CA GLY A 12 -18.99 -7.86 3.99
C GLY A 12 -18.36 -7.56 2.62
N TYR A 13 -19.07 -6.81 1.78
CA TYR A 13 -18.55 -6.38 0.48
C TYR A 13 -17.35 -5.43 0.63
N ALA A 14 -17.45 -4.41 1.51
CA ALA A 14 -16.38 -3.46 1.76
C ALA A 14 -15.11 -4.15 2.28
N ARG A 15 -15.27 -5.12 3.18
CA ARG A 15 -14.17 -5.95 3.66
C ARG A 15 -13.58 -6.78 2.53
N LYS A 16 -14.38 -7.50 1.74
CA LYS A 16 -13.90 -8.31 0.61
C LYS A 16 -13.11 -7.47 -0.40
N LEU A 17 -13.63 -6.30 -0.77
CA LEU A 17 -12.99 -5.38 -1.70
C LEU A 17 -11.59 -4.97 -1.20
N ILE A 18 -11.46 -4.64 0.08
CA ILE A 18 -10.16 -4.25 0.66
C ILE A 18 -9.26 -5.47 0.84
N GLN A 19 -9.76 -6.56 1.42
CA GLN A 19 -8.98 -7.74 1.78
C GLN A 19 -8.24 -8.32 0.58
N TYR A 20 -8.93 -8.48 -0.55
CA TYR A 20 -8.35 -9.06 -1.76
C TYR A 20 -7.83 -8.00 -2.74
N GLY A 21 -8.27 -6.74 -2.61
CA GLY A 21 -7.81 -5.65 -3.48
C GLY A 21 -6.30 -5.42 -3.40
N TRP A 22 -5.71 -5.53 -2.20
CA TRP A 22 -4.26 -5.40 -2.04
C TRP A 22 -3.51 -6.46 -2.85
N GLU A 23 -3.88 -7.73 -2.74
CA GLU A 23 -3.23 -8.84 -3.47
C GLU A 23 -3.37 -8.65 -4.99
N VAL A 24 -4.58 -8.37 -5.47
CA VAL A 24 -4.85 -8.23 -6.91
C VAL A 24 -4.09 -7.05 -7.53
N VAL A 25 -4.06 -5.91 -6.84
CA VAL A 25 -3.36 -4.71 -7.31
C VAL A 25 -1.84 -4.89 -7.23
N THR A 26 -1.34 -5.48 -6.15
CA THR A 26 0.11 -5.70 -5.96
C THR A 26 0.67 -6.84 -6.82
N GLU A 27 -0.15 -7.73 -7.37
CA GLU A 27 0.32 -8.67 -8.41
C GLU A 27 0.72 -7.90 -9.68
N GLY A 28 0.02 -6.80 -10.01
CA GLY A 28 0.45 -5.86 -11.06
C GLY A 28 1.80 -5.21 -10.75
N LEU A 29 1.98 -4.79 -9.49
CA LEU A 29 3.22 -4.20 -8.96
C LEU A 29 4.41 -5.16 -9.06
N LYS A 30 4.22 -6.41 -8.64
CA LYS A 30 5.22 -7.48 -8.67
C LYS A 30 5.77 -7.73 -10.07
N HIS A 31 4.90 -7.74 -11.08
CA HIS A 31 5.28 -8.09 -12.44
C HIS A 31 5.94 -6.94 -13.21
N GLY A 32 5.55 -5.70 -12.96
CA GLY A 32 6.02 -4.58 -13.78
C GLY A 32 6.12 -3.25 -13.06
N GLY A 33 6.26 -3.27 -11.73
CA GLY A 33 6.37 -2.07 -10.91
C GLY A 33 5.07 -1.27 -10.82
N ILE A 34 5.18 -0.08 -10.26
CA ILE A 34 4.12 0.92 -10.15
C ILE A 34 3.58 1.25 -11.54
N THR A 35 4.44 1.27 -12.57
CA THR A 35 4.05 1.50 -13.95
C THR A 35 2.99 0.51 -14.41
N ASN A 36 3.25 -0.79 -14.30
CA ASN A 36 2.29 -1.80 -14.73
C ASN A 36 1.02 -1.78 -13.87
N MET A 37 1.15 -1.58 -12.56
CA MET A 37 0.00 -1.44 -11.66
C MET A 37 -0.92 -0.27 -12.07
N MET A 38 -0.35 0.90 -12.39
CA MET A 38 -1.09 2.08 -12.83
C MET A 38 -1.64 1.92 -14.25
N ASP A 39 -0.93 1.22 -15.14
CA ASP A 39 -1.35 0.93 -16.52
C ASP A 39 -2.59 0.02 -16.61
N ARG A 40 -2.96 -0.64 -15.50
CA ARG A 40 -4.21 -1.41 -15.39
C ARG A 40 -5.47 -0.55 -15.23
N LEU A 41 -5.32 0.73 -14.88
CA LEU A 41 -6.43 1.67 -14.77
C LEU A 41 -6.78 2.31 -16.12
N SER A 42 -8.02 2.75 -16.29
CA SER A 42 -8.39 3.67 -17.38
C SER A 42 -7.60 4.99 -17.25
N ASN A 43 -7.45 5.75 -18.34
CA ASN A 43 -6.70 7.01 -18.31
C ASN A 43 -7.26 8.01 -17.26
N PRO A 44 -8.58 8.23 -17.15
CA PRO A 44 -9.10 9.10 -16.09
C PRO A 44 -8.83 8.56 -14.69
N ALA A 45 -9.00 7.24 -14.48
CA ALA A 45 -8.74 6.63 -13.18
C ALA A 45 -7.25 6.68 -12.81
N LYS A 46 -6.35 6.51 -13.78
CA LYS A 46 -4.89 6.65 -13.60
C LYS A 46 -4.51 8.06 -13.15
N ILE A 47 -5.02 9.09 -13.83
CA ILE A 47 -4.75 10.48 -13.45
C ILE A 47 -5.28 10.74 -12.03
N ARG A 48 -6.51 10.27 -11.73
CA ARG A 48 -7.11 10.43 -10.40
C ARG A 48 -6.31 9.70 -9.30
N ALA A 49 -5.86 8.47 -9.56
CA ALA A 49 -5.00 7.73 -8.64
C ALA A 49 -3.64 8.40 -8.45
N PHE A 50 -3.06 8.97 -9.52
CA PHE A 50 -1.82 9.73 -9.46
C PHE A 50 -1.99 10.98 -8.58
N ASP A 51 -3.02 11.79 -8.82
CA ASP A 51 -3.27 13.02 -8.06
C ASP A 51 -3.49 12.70 -6.56
N MET A 52 -4.30 11.69 -6.24
CA MET A 52 -4.48 11.23 -4.85
C MET A 52 -3.18 10.71 -4.23
N SER A 53 -2.32 10.04 -5.02
CA SER A 53 -0.99 9.62 -4.56
C SER A 53 -0.16 10.83 -4.15
N GLU A 54 -0.12 11.89 -4.95
CA GLU A 54 0.68 13.09 -4.63
C GLU A 54 0.16 13.79 -3.37
N ASP A 55 -1.16 13.87 -3.19
CA ASP A 55 -1.77 14.38 -1.96
C ASP A 55 -1.36 13.53 -0.74
N LEU A 56 -1.44 12.20 -0.86
CA LEU A 56 -1.02 11.27 0.18
C LEU A 56 0.46 11.43 0.52
N LYS A 57 1.32 11.59 -0.49
CA LYS A 57 2.74 11.84 -0.29
C LYS A 57 2.97 13.14 0.48
N GLY A 58 2.24 14.20 0.15
CA GLY A 58 2.30 15.47 0.87
C GLY A 58 1.90 15.36 2.34
N ILE A 59 0.84 14.61 2.65
CA ILE A 59 0.34 14.42 4.03
C ILE A 59 1.28 13.53 4.86
N LEU A 60 1.73 12.42 4.29
CA LEU A 60 2.43 11.37 5.02
C LEU A 60 3.94 11.55 5.10
N ARG A 61 4.55 12.35 4.21
CA ARG A 61 6.01 12.53 4.18
C ARG A 61 6.64 12.85 5.53
N PRO A 62 6.13 13.82 6.34
CA PRO A 62 6.71 14.09 7.65
C PRO A 62 6.66 12.89 8.61
N LEU A 63 5.65 12.03 8.47
CA LEU A 63 5.54 10.81 9.28
C LEU A 63 6.56 9.75 8.84
N PHE A 64 6.75 9.55 7.54
CA PHE A 64 7.77 8.62 7.03
C PHE A 64 9.19 9.07 7.42
N GLU A 65 9.50 10.36 7.24
CA GLU A 65 10.77 10.96 7.65
C GLU A 65 11.00 10.75 9.16
N LYS A 66 10.00 11.07 9.99
CA LYS A 66 10.09 10.83 11.43
C LYS A 66 10.37 9.36 11.76
N HIS A 67 9.69 8.43 11.12
CA HIS A 67 9.90 7.01 11.37
C HIS A 67 11.33 6.58 11.02
N MET A 68 11.87 7.06 9.89
CA MET A 68 13.25 6.78 9.50
C MET A 68 14.26 7.39 10.48
N ASP A 69 14.02 8.64 10.92
CA ASP A 69 14.84 9.31 11.93
C ASP A 69 14.85 8.52 13.25
N ASP A 70 13.68 8.13 13.76
CA ASP A 70 13.57 7.32 14.99
C ASP A 70 14.29 5.97 14.85
N ILE A 71 14.32 5.38 13.66
CA ILE A 71 15.07 4.14 13.36
C ILE A 71 16.57 4.40 13.41
N ILE A 72 17.07 5.42 12.72
CA ILE A 72 18.51 5.76 12.64
C ILE A 72 19.06 6.20 14.01
N GLU A 73 18.29 6.99 14.76
CA GLU A 73 18.67 7.46 16.10
C GLU A 73 18.54 6.36 17.16
N GLY A 74 17.90 5.24 16.83
CA GLY A 74 17.69 4.09 17.71
C GLY A 74 16.51 4.25 18.67
N GLU A 75 15.76 5.36 18.60
CA GLU A 75 14.58 5.63 19.43
C GLU A 75 13.47 4.58 19.21
N PHE A 76 13.26 4.16 17.97
CA PHE A 76 12.34 3.06 17.64
C PHE A 76 12.69 1.79 18.41
N SER A 77 13.94 1.33 18.30
CA SER A 77 14.39 0.10 18.95
C SER A 77 14.36 0.22 20.48
N ARG A 78 14.73 1.40 21.02
CA ARG A 78 14.74 1.67 22.46
C ARG A 78 13.33 1.60 23.04
N THR A 79 12.35 2.25 22.40
CA THR A 79 10.96 2.27 22.88
C THR A 79 10.31 0.89 22.81
N MET A 80 10.55 0.14 21.73
CA MET A 80 10.11 -1.25 21.60
C MET A 80 10.69 -2.15 22.68
N MET A 81 12.00 -2.08 22.94
CA MET A 81 12.64 -2.90 23.98
C MET A 81 12.16 -2.55 25.39
N VAL A 82 11.72 -1.31 25.63
CA VAL A 82 11.04 -0.93 26.88
C VAL A 82 9.70 -1.65 27.02
N ASP A 83 8.94 -1.80 25.92
CA ASP A 83 7.69 -2.56 25.94
C ASP A 83 7.91 -4.06 26.18
N TRP A 84 8.95 -4.63 25.55
CA TRP A 84 9.37 -6.01 25.80
C TRP A 84 9.74 -6.25 27.26
N GLY A 85 10.45 -5.30 27.88
CA GLY A 85 10.76 -5.33 29.31
C GLY A 85 9.53 -5.17 30.22
N ASN A 86 8.37 -4.87 29.65
CA ASN A 86 7.08 -4.69 30.31
C ASN A 86 6.04 -5.70 29.79
N ASP A 87 6.49 -6.93 29.49
CA ASP A 87 5.66 -8.07 29.06
C ASP A 87 4.79 -7.74 27.83
N ASP A 88 5.34 -7.00 26.86
CA ASP A 88 4.70 -6.66 25.58
C ASP A 88 3.35 -5.94 25.75
N ALA A 89 3.20 -5.16 26.83
CA ALA A 89 1.91 -4.60 27.22
C ALA A 89 1.26 -3.73 26.12
N ASN A 90 2.04 -2.92 25.39
CA ASN A 90 1.51 -2.11 24.30
C ASN A 90 1.22 -2.95 23.07
N LEU A 91 2.16 -3.82 22.66
CA LEU A 91 1.96 -4.73 21.54
C LEU A 91 0.66 -5.54 21.69
N LEU A 92 0.47 -6.21 22.83
CA LEU A 92 -0.72 -7.02 23.11
C LEU A 92 -2.01 -6.19 23.16
N LYS A 93 -1.95 -4.99 23.73
CA LYS A 93 -3.09 -4.06 23.77
C LYS A 93 -3.50 -3.63 22.36
N TRP A 94 -2.53 -3.27 21.51
CA TRP A 94 -2.79 -2.82 20.15
C TRP A 94 -3.27 -3.95 19.25
N ARG A 95 -2.73 -5.16 19.43
CA ARG A 95 -3.22 -6.38 18.79
C ARG A 95 -4.69 -6.66 19.12
N ALA A 96 -5.04 -6.58 20.40
CA ALA A 96 -6.43 -6.74 20.85
C ALA A 96 -7.35 -5.65 20.26
N ALA A 97 -6.92 -4.39 20.24
CA ALA A 97 -7.70 -3.30 19.64
C ALA A 97 -7.90 -3.48 18.13
N THR A 98 -6.89 -3.98 17.42
CA THR A 98 -6.96 -4.26 15.98
C THR A 98 -7.97 -5.36 15.66
N ALA A 99 -8.00 -6.41 16.49
CA ALA A 99 -8.97 -7.50 16.35
C ALA A 99 -10.43 -7.02 16.47
N GLU A 100 -10.69 -5.97 17.26
CA GLU A 100 -12.02 -5.37 17.43
C GLU A 100 -12.38 -4.35 16.32
N SER A 101 -11.50 -4.13 15.34
CA SER A 101 -11.75 -3.17 14.27
C SER A 101 -12.91 -3.61 13.36
N SER A 102 -13.60 -2.63 12.76
CA SER A 102 -14.70 -2.92 11.82
C SER A 102 -14.30 -3.83 10.65
N PHE A 103 -13.05 -3.75 10.19
CA PHE A 103 -12.55 -4.58 9.09
C PHE A 103 -12.33 -6.03 9.55
N GLU A 104 -11.77 -6.22 10.75
CA GLU A 104 -11.57 -7.55 11.32
C GLU A 104 -12.89 -8.24 11.66
N GLN A 105 -13.89 -7.49 12.15
CA GLN A 105 -15.18 -8.04 12.55
C GLN A 105 -16.18 -8.19 11.40
N ALA A 106 -15.88 -7.67 10.20
CA ALA A 106 -16.82 -7.71 9.09
C ALA A 106 -17.07 -9.14 8.57
N PRO A 107 -18.33 -9.48 8.22
CA PRO A 107 -18.73 -10.84 7.84
C PRO A 107 -18.20 -11.22 6.45
N ASP A 108 -18.24 -12.53 6.16
CA ASP A 108 -17.93 -13.02 4.82
C ASP A 108 -18.94 -12.56 3.77
N CYS A 109 -18.47 -12.45 2.53
CA CYS A 109 -19.26 -12.00 1.39
C CYS A 109 -18.97 -12.89 0.18
N ASP A 110 -20.03 -13.47 -0.38
CA ASP A 110 -19.95 -14.37 -1.54
C ASP A 110 -20.01 -13.63 -2.87
N THR A 111 -20.24 -12.32 -2.88
CA THR A 111 -20.29 -11.51 -4.10
C THR A 111 -18.97 -11.64 -4.87
N GLU A 112 -19.04 -12.08 -6.11
CA GLU A 112 -17.88 -12.14 -6.99
C GLU A 112 -17.39 -10.72 -7.32
N ILE A 113 -16.08 -10.52 -7.27
CA ILE A 113 -15.40 -9.30 -7.71
C ILE A 113 -14.32 -9.78 -8.67
N THR A 114 -14.42 -9.37 -9.92
CA THR A 114 -13.44 -9.73 -10.95
C THR A 114 -12.12 -9.00 -10.73
N GLU A 115 -11.05 -9.50 -11.33
CA GLU A 115 -9.71 -8.89 -11.22
C GLU A 115 -9.73 -7.40 -11.57
N GLN A 116 -10.34 -7.03 -12.70
CA GLN A 116 -10.39 -5.63 -13.14
C GLN A 116 -11.28 -4.77 -12.24
N GLU A 117 -12.35 -5.32 -11.65
CA GLU A 117 -13.17 -4.59 -10.69
C GLU A 117 -12.40 -4.19 -9.43
N PHE A 118 -11.38 -4.95 -9.00
CA PHE A 118 -10.51 -4.51 -7.90
C PHE A 118 -9.70 -3.26 -8.24
N TYR A 119 -9.26 -3.11 -9.49
CA TYR A 119 -8.61 -1.89 -9.96
C TYR A 119 -9.63 -0.75 -10.08
N ASP A 120 -10.72 -0.99 -10.80
CA ASP A 120 -11.70 0.05 -11.14
C ASP A 120 -12.43 0.60 -9.91
N LYS A 121 -12.71 -0.26 -8.91
CA LYS A 121 -13.37 0.13 -7.64
C LYS A 121 -12.36 0.49 -6.54
N GLY A 122 -11.09 0.20 -6.76
CA GLY A 122 -9.99 0.38 -5.79
C GLY A 122 -9.00 1.47 -6.17
N ILE A 123 -9.43 2.52 -6.88
CA ILE A 123 -8.55 3.61 -7.36
C ILE A 123 -7.71 4.19 -6.20
N TYR A 124 -8.34 4.42 -5.06
CA TYR A 124 -7.64 4.91 -3.87
C TYR A 124 -6.65 3.87 -3.28
N LEU A 125 -6.91 2.56 -3.37
CA LEU A 125 -5.93 1.54 -2.96
C LEU A 125 -4.67 1.60 -3.83
N VAL A 126 -4.85 1.76 -5.15
CA VAL A 126 -3.73 1.93 -6.10
C VAL A 126 -2.90 3.17 -5.73
N ALA A 127 -3.57 4.29 -5.43
CA ALA A 127 -2.92 5.53 -4.98
C ALA A 127 -2.13 5.34 -3.67
N MET A 128 -2.71 4.63 -2.69
CA MET A 128 -2.03 4.33 -1.42
C MET A 128 -0.78 3.47 -1.61
N ILE A 129 -0.83 2.44 -2.48
CA ILE A 129 0.33 1.59 -2.78
C ILE A 129 1.44 2.43 -3.41
N LYS A 130 1.12 3.23 -4.44
CA LYS A 130 2.09 4.11 -5.09
C LYS A 130 2.74 5.04 -4.07
N ALA A 131 1.93 5.81 -3.33
CA ALA A 131 2.42 6.79 -2.38
C ALA A 131 3.27 6.17 -1.27
N GLY A 132 2.83 5.04 -0.69
CA GLY A 132 3.54 4.36 0.39
C GLY A 132 4.88 3.78 -0.06
N VAL A 133 4.92 3.12 -1.22
CA VAL A 133 6.15 2.55 -1.78
C VAL A 133 7.15 3.65 -2.14
N GLU A 134 6.71 4.71 -2.82
CA GLU A 134 7.58 5.83 -3.18
C GLU A 134 8.10 6.56 -1.94
N LEU A 135 7.25 6.85 -0.95
CA LEU A 135 7.70 7.50 0.29
C LEU A 135 8.71 6.64 1.06
N ALA A 136 8.46 5.34 1.20
CA ALA A 136 9.40 4.44 1.86
C ALA A 136 10.75 4.45 1.13
N PHE A 137 10.73 4.31 -0.20
CA PHE A 137 11.92 4.33 -1.03
C PHE A 137 12.69 5.65 -0.91
N GLU A 138 12.03 6.78 -1.17
CA GLU A 138 12.62 8.12 -1.12
C GLU A 138 13.23 8.42 0.26
N THR A 139 12.50 8.08 1.34
CA THR A 139 12.96 8.33 2.71
C THR A 139 14.18 7.47 3.05
N MET A 140 14.19 6.19 2.66
CA MET A 140 15.37 5.34 2.83
C MET A 140 16.57 5.89 2.06
N VAL A 141 16.40 6.22 0.78
CA VAL A 141 17.50 6.72 -0.06
C VAL A 141 18.05 8.04 0.44
N SER A 142 17.18 8.98 0.83
CA SER A 142 17.60 10.26 1.42
C SER A 142 18.35 10.11 2.75
N SER A 143 18.12 9.03 3.50
CA SER A 143 18.87 8.70 4.71
C SER A 143 20.23 8.01 4.45
N GLY A 144 20.56 7.75 3.19
CA GLY A 144 21.83 7.15 2.75
C GLY A 144 21.77 5.63 2.50
N ILE A 145 20.58 5.03 2.48
CA ILE A 145 20.39 3.65 2.04
C ILE A 145 20.48 3.60 0.51
N ILE A 146 21.13 2.58 -0.04
CA ILE A 146 21.26 2.42 -1.50
C ILE A 146 19.91 2.04 -2.15
N GLU A 147 19.72 2.43 -3.41
CA GLU A 147 18.46 2.24 -4.14
C GLU A 147 18.05 0.76 -4.22
N GLU A 148 19.00 -0.16 -4.39
CA GLU A 148 18.69 -1.59 -4.46
C GLU A 148 18.10 -2.11 -3.15
N SER A 149 18.68 -1.71 -2.01
CA SER A 149 18.17 -2.07 -0.69
C SER A 149 16.81 -1.44 -0.46
N ALA A 150 16.66 -0.15 -0.76
CA ALA A 150 15.37 0.54 -0.61
C ALA A 150 14.28 -0.11 -1.47
N TYR A 151 14.59 -0.57 -2.69
CA TYR A 151 13.66 -1.31 -3.55
C TYR A 151 13.24 -2.66 -2.96
N TYR A 152 14.19 -3.45 -2.46
CA TYR A 152 13.90 -4.75 -1.86
C TYR A 152 13.04 -4.62 -0.60
N GLU A 153 13.33 -3.65 0.25
CA GLU A 153 12.63 -3.41 1.52
C GLU A 153 11.32 -2.59 1.38
N SER A 154 10.92 -2.24 0.15
CA SER A 154 9.66 -1.54 -0.13
C SER A 154 8.81 -2.25 -1.20
N LEU A 155 9.04 -1.96 -2.47
CA LEU A 155 8.24 -2.45 -3.59
C LEU A 155 8.27 -3.99 -3.66
N HIS A 156 9.45 -4.60 -3.52
CA HIS A 156 9.61 -6.04 -3.75
C HIS A 156 8.83 -6.93 -2.77
N GLU A 157 8.78 -6.56 -1.49
CA GLU A 157 8.11 -7.35 -0.46
C GLU A 157 6.61 -7.03 -0.32
N THR A 158 6.16 -5.86 -0.78
CA THR A 158 4.75 -5.43 -0.69
C THR A 158 3.74 -6.50 -1.15
N PRO A 159 3.94 -7.20 -2.30
CA PRO A 159 3.02 -8.28 -2.71
C PRO A 159 2.95 -9.46 -1.75
N LEU A 160 4.05 -9.80 -1.05
CA LEU A 160 4.05 -10.91 -0.09
C LEU A 160 3.21 -10.58 1.15
N ILE A 161 3.30 -9.34 1.64
CA ILE A 161 2.48 -8.85 2.75
C ILE A 161 1.00 -8.77 2.34
N ALA A 162 0.71 -8.35 1.10
CA ALA A 162 -0.64 -8.34 0.57
C ALA A 162 -1.29 -9.73 0.55
N ASN A 163 -0.52 -10.79 0.25
CA ASN A 163 -1.01 -12.18 0.31
C ASN A 163 -1.41 -12.60 1.73
N CYS A 164 -0.70 -12.13 2.76
CA CYS A 164 -1.08 -12.38 4.16
C CYS A 164 -2.46 -11.77 4.46
N ILE A 165 -2.68 -10.52 4.04
CA ILE A 165 -3.96 -9.83 4.21
C ILE A 165 -5.08 -10.56 3.45
N ALA A 166 -4.83 -10.98 2.21
CA ALA A 166 -5.80 -11.75 1.44
C ALA A 166 -6.18 -13.07 2.14
N ARG A 167 -5.19 -13.77 2.71
CA ARG A 167 -5.39 -15.06 3.38
C ARG A 167 -6.28 -14.95 4.61
N ASN A 168 -6.00 -14.05 5.55
CA ASN A 168 -6.85 -13.84 6.72
C ASN A 168 -6.60 -12.47 7.40
N LYS A 169 -6.82 -11.40 6.63
CA LYS A 169 -6.89 -9.99 7.07
C LYS A 169 -5.62 -9.52 7.81
N LEU A 170 -5.75 -8.48 8.64
CA LEU A 170 -4.62 -7.95 9.42
C LEU A 170 -4.18 -8.93 10.51
N TYR A 171 -5.06 -9.82 10.96
CA TYR A 171 -4.68 -10.91 11.88
C TYR A 171 -3.54 -11.76 11.30
N GLU A 172 -3.70 -12.30 10.08
CA GLU A 172 -2.67 -13.14 9.46
C GLU A 172 -1.39 -12.36 9.20
N MET A 173 -1.50 -11.12 8.70
CA MET A 173 -0.35 -10.26 8.49
C MET A 173 0.46 -10.09 9.79
N ASN A 174 -0.20 -9.71 10.89
CA ASN A 174 0.46 -9.45 12.16
C ASN A 174 1.02 -10.72 12.82
N VAL A 175 0.40 -11.89 12.61
CA VAL A 175 0.92 -13.19 13.12
C VAL A 175 2.09 -13.72 12.29
N VAL A 176 2.16 -13.39 11.00
CA VAL A 176 3.23 -13.89 10.11
C VAL A 176 4.51 -13.07 10.25
N ILE A 177 4.40 -11.76 10.45
CA ILE A 177 5.55 -10.88 10.64
C ILE A 177 6.14 -11.02 12.06
N SER A 178 7.36 -10.52 12.26
CA SER A 178 8.00 -10.51 13.59
C SER A 178 7.32 -9.52 14.54
N ASP A 179 7.45 -9.71 15.86
CA ASP A 179 6.95 -8.76 16.87
C ASP A 179 7.53 -7.34 16.66
N THR A 180 8.77 -7.22 16.17
CA THR A 180 9.37 -5.92 15.79
C THR A 180 8.59 -5.24 14.67
N ALA A 181 8.21 -5.99 13.63
CA ALA A 181 7.46 -5.47 12.51
C ALA A 181 6.01 -5.15 12.90
N GLU A 182 5.37 -5.99 13.71
CA GLU A 182 4.03 -5.71 14.23
C GLU A 182 4.00 -4.48 15.13
N TYR A 183 5.00 -4.32 16.01
CA TYR A 183 5.14 -3.13 16.85
C TYR A 183 5.32 -1.86 16.00
N GLY A 184 6.22 -1.91 15.02
CA GLY A 184 6.43 -0.80 14.07
C GLY A 184 5.18 -0.45 13.26
N ASN A 185 4.44 -1.45 12.79
CA ASN A 185 3.15 -1.29 12.13
C ASN A 185 2.17 -0.51 13.01
N TYR A 186 2.05 -0.86 14.29
CA TYR A 186 1.15 -0.16 15.21
C TYR A 186 1.58 1.27 15.49
N LEU A 187 2.88 1.53 15.69
CA LEU A 187 3.37 2.90 15.84
C LEU A 187 2.99 3.77 14.64
N PHE A 188 3.24 3.26 13.43
CA PHE A 188 2.92 3.98 12.21
C PHE A 188 1.40 4.17 12.06
N THR A 189 0.63 3.09 12.18
CA THR A 189 -0.83 3.11 11.97
C THR A 189 -1.54 4.05 12.95
N HIS A 190 -1.13 4.08 14.22
CA HIS A 190 -1.73 4.98 15.21
C HIS A 190 -1.48 6.47 14.92
N ALA A 191 -0.42 6.80 14.18
CA ALA A 191 -0.16 8.16 13.72
C ALA A 191 -0.81 8.45 12.36
N ALA A 192 -0.69 7.51 11.41
CA ALA A 192 -1.16 7.67 10.04
C ALA A 192 -2.68 7.74 9.92
N VAL A 193 -3.43 6.90 10.67
CA VAL A 193 -4.90 6.86 10.58
C VAL A 193 -5.53 8.21 10.96
N PRO A 194 -5.18 8.85 12.10
CA PRO A 194 -5.65 10.19 12.41
C PRO A 194 -5.24 11.25 11.38
N LEU A 195 -3.99 11.19 10.88
CA LEU A 195 -3.49 12.15 9.88
C LEU A 195 -4.26 12.09 8.56
N LEU A 196 -4.70 10.90 8.17
CA LEU A 196 -5.45 10.68 6.94
C LEU A 196 -6.96 10.88 7.09
N GLN A 197 -7.46 11.17 8.29
CA GLN A 197 -8.91 11.17 8.54
C GLN A 197 -9.67 12.16 7.66
N ASP A 198 -9.20 13.40 7.53
CA ASP A 198 -9.86 14.42 6.72
C ASP A 198 -9.80 14.10 5.23
N HIS A 199 -8.65 13.61 4.75
CA HIS A 199 -8.48 13.18 3.37
C HIS A 199 -9.39 11.98 3.05
N ALA A 200 -9.42 10.97 3.93
CA ALA A 200 -10.28 9.80 3.77
C ALA A 200 -11.77 10.16 3.80
N ASN A 201 -12.18 11.11 4.64
CA ASN A 201 -13.57 11.57 4.72
C ASN A 201 -14.02 12.31 3.45
N ALA A 202 -13.08 12.93 2.71
CA ALA A 202 -13.36 13.61 1.46
C ALA A 202 -13.52 12.65 0.27
N LEU A 203 -13.12 11.38 0.41
CA LEU A 203 -13.24 10.37 -0.65
C LEU A 203 -14.70 10.07 -0.97
N THR A 204 -14.98 9.93 -2.27
CA THR A 204 -16.27 9.54 -2.80
C THR A 204 -16.33 8.04 -3.10
N LEU A 205 -17.52 7.52 -3.42
CA LEU A 205 -17.65 6.14 -3.90
C LEU A 205 -16.93 5.90 -5.23
N GLU A 206 -16.73 6.94 -6.05
CA GLU A 206 -15.95 6.80 -7.28
C GLU A 206 -14.47 6.57 -6.99
N ASP A 207 -13.94 7.19 -5.93
CA ASP A 207 -12.54 7.01 -5.50
C ASP A 207 -12.31 5.65 -4.85
N LEU A 208 -13.31 5.19 -4.08
CA LEU A 208 -13.24 3.98 -3.28
C LEU A 208 -14.62 3.31 -3.20
N GLY A 209 -14.79 2.21 -3.94
CA GLY A 209 -15.92 1.27 -3.80
C GLY A 209 -16.76 1.04 -5.05
N ALA A 210 -17.02 2.07 -5.86
CA ALA A 210 -17.90 2.02 -7.03
C ALA A 210 -17.16 2.21 -8.36
N GLY A 211 -16.04 2.95 -8.35
CA GLY A 211 -15.31 3.33 -9.56
C GLY A 211 -15.96 4.49 -10.32
N LEU A 212 -15.30 4.96 -11.38
CA LEU A 212 -15.76 6.10 -12.16
C LEU A 212 -17.08 5.79 -12.87
N THR A 213 -18.03 6.73 -12.83
CA THR A 213 -19.33 6.57 -13.49
C THR A 213 -19.26 6.79 -15.01
N ASP A 214 -18.34 7.63 -15.48
CA ASP A 214 -18.07 7.84 -16.90
C ASP A 214 -17.18 6.72 -17.45
N SER A 215 -17.64 6.05 -18.50
CA SER A 215 -16.89 5.00 -19.21
C SER A 215 -15.96 5.56 -20.29
N SER A 216 -15.97 6.87 -20.52
CA SER A 216 -15.06 7.54 -21.43
C SER A 216 -13.62 7.39 -20.97
N ASN A 217 -12.74 6.98 -21.89
CA ASN A 217 -11.29 6.94 -21.66
C ASN A 217 -10.59 8.24 -22.11
N ALA A 218 -11.35 9.28 -22.44
CA ALA A 218 -10.83 10.53 -22.95
C ALA A 218 -10.25 11.40 -21.82
N VAL A 219 -9.04 11.89 -22.02
CA VAL A 219 -8.32 12.80 -21.11
C VAL A 219 -7.52 13.80 -21.93
N ASP A 220 -7.02 14.85 -21.29
CA ASP A 220 -6.04 15.74 -21.94
C ASP A 220 -4.73 14.99 -22.23
N ASN A 221 -4.24 15.08 -23.47
CA ASN A 221 -3.05 14.35 -23.89
C ASN A 221 -1.79 14.83 -23.17
N ILE A 222 -1.68 16.12 -22.88
CA ILE A 222 -0.49 16.67 -22.20
C ILE A 222 -0.48 16.14 -20.76
N ARG A 223 -1.61 16.21 -20.05
CA ARG A 223 -1.71 15.68 -18.69
C ARG A 223 -1.42 14.18 -18.62
N LEU A 224 -1.90 13.40 -19.59
CA LEU A 224 -1.63 11.96 -19.64
C LEU A 224 -0.13 11.65 -19.84
N ILE A 225 0.56 12.42 -20.70
CA ILE A 225 2.00 12.30 -20.91
C ILE A 225 2.73 12.63 -19.61
N GLU A 226 2.43 13.77 -18.98
CA GLU A 226 3.04 14.18 -17.71
C GLU A 226 2.91 13.10 -16.62
N VAL A 227 1.71 12.52 -16.46
CA VAL A 227 1.45 11.48 -15.46
C VAL A 227 2.22 10.20 -15.78
N ASN A 228 2.23 9.76 -17.04
CA ASN A 228 2.95 8.54 -17.41
C ASN A 228 4.46 8.70 -17.25
N ASP A 229 5.02 9.85 -17.63
CA ASP A 229 6.45 10.13 -17.49
C ASP A 229 6.82 10.18 -16.00
N ALA A 230 6.05 10.91 -15.18
CA ALA A 230 6.29 10.99 -13.74
C ALA A 230 6.25 9.63 -13.02
N ILE A 231 5.39 8.70 -13.45
CA ILE A 231 5.34 7.35 -12.90
C ILE A 231 6.59 6.57 -13.30
N ARG A 232 6.95 6.58 -14.59
CA ARG A 232 8.01 5.72 -15.15
C ARG A 232 9.41 6.18 -14.80
N ASP A 233 9.59 7.49 -14.63
CA ASP A 233 10.87 8.12 -14.36
C ASP A 233 11.19 8.17 -12.85
N HIS A 234 10.31 7.64 -11.99
CA HIS A 234 10.59 7.56 -10.56
C HIS A 234 11.73 6.54 -10.30
N ASP A 235 12.67 6.89 -9.43
CA ASP A 235 13.88 6.08 -9.17
C ASP A 235 13.57 4.62 -8.79
N VAL A 236 12.56 4.38 -7.93
CA VAL A 236 12.07 3.03 -7.60
C VAL A 236 11.65 2.20 -8.81
N GLU A 237 11.11 2.82 -9.86
CA GLU A 237 10.72 2.14 -11.10
C GLU A 237 11.93 1.84 -11.97
N ILE A 238 12.89 2.77 -12.05
CA ILE A 238 14.14 2.61 -12.80
C ILE A 238 14.95 1.45 -12.22
N ILE A 239 15.28 1.51 -10.92
CA ILE A 239 16.05 0.45 -10.26
C ILE A 239 15.27 -0.86 -10.23
N GLY A 240 13.94 -0.78 -10.04
CA GLY A 240 13.08 -1.94 -10.03
C GLY A 240 13.04 -2.68 -11.36
N HIS A 241 13.02 -1.94 -12.47
CA HIS A 241 13.09 -2.53 -13.81
C HIS A 241 14.41 -3.27 -14.02
N GLU A 242 15.54 -2.66 -13.62
CA GLU A 242 16.86 -3.28 -13.68
C GLU A 242 16.90 -4.59 -12.87
N LEU A 243 16.54 -4.53 -11.59
CA LEU A 243 16.60 -5.68 -10.68
C LEU A 243 15.65 -6.83 -11.09
N ARG A 244 14.44 -6.52 -11.57
CA ARG A 244 13.52 -7.53 -12.12
C ARG A 244 14.06 -8.18 -13.40
N GLY A 245 14.81 -7.44 -14.21
CA GLY A 245 15.54 -7.97 -15.36
C GLY A 245 16.52 -9.07 -14.94
N TYR A 246 17.39 -8.77 -13.96
CA TYR A 246 18.37 -9.73 -13.45
C TYR A 246 17.72 -11.00 -12.87
N MET A 247 16.63 -10.87 -12.11
CA MET A 247 15.92 -12.02 -11.54
C MET A 247 15.29 -12.91 -12.62
N THR A 248 14.76 -12.31 -13.68
CA THR A 248 14.22 -13.05 -14.84
C THR A 248 15.32 -13.81 -15.59
N ASP A 249 16.47 -13.16 -15.80
CA ASP A 249 17.60 -13.78 -16.49
C ASP A 249 18.20 -14.95 -15.68
N MET A 250 18.28 -14.81 -14.35
CA MET A 250 18.67 -15.93 -13.47
C MET A 250 17.74 -17.14 -13.62
N LYS A 251 16.42 -16.94 -13.66
CA LYS A 251 15.45 -18.04 -13.87
C LYS A 251 15.67 -18.75 -15.20
N ARG A 252 15.91 -17.99 -16.29
CA ARG A 252 16.18 -18.56 -17.62
C ARG A 252 17.48 -19.37 -17.67
N ILE A 253 18.51 -19.00 -16.91
CA ILE A 253 19.77 -19.75 -16.87
C ILE A 253 19.57 -21.12 -16.23
N VAL A 254 18.80 -21.20 -15.14
CA VAL A 254 18.54 -22.46 -14.43
C VAL A 254 17.68 -23.43 -15.26
N GLU A 255 16.76 -22.94 -16.08
CA GLU A 255 15.96 -23.78 -16.98
C GLU A 255 16.74 -24.28 -18.20
N ASN A 256 17.87 -23.66 -18.54
CA ASN A 256 18.73 -24.02 -19.67
C ASN A 256 20.02 -24.78 -19.27
N ALA A 257 20.15 -25.19 -18.01
CA ALA A 257 21.28 -25.97 -17.48
C ALA A 257 20.85 -27.41 -17.15
#